data_AF-A0A428P0F4-F1
#
_entry.id   AF-A0A428P0F4-F1
#
_cell.length_a   1.000
_cell.length_b   1.000
_cell.length_c   1.000
_cell.angle_alpha   90.00
_cell.angle_beta   90.00
_cell.angle_gamma   90.00
#
_symmetry.space_group_name_H-M   'P 1'
#
loop_
_entity.id
_entity.type
_entity.pdbx_description
1 polymer ?
#
loop_
_entity_poly.entity_id
_entity_poly.type
_entity_poly.pdbx_seq_one_letter_code
_entity_poly.pdbx_strand_id
1 'polypeptide(L)'
;MSPLRTAIWTILHLPFHIAVVLTVEGSGQWITTRRTFEAITEAVSSVSTSLASSVSKGFNSQNVYEGIVGALQKSYDTYTFNVKTVSTMDSALESIRTIPDSYWETLDGNRALTNPNANDTIVLDLINTIEGSLMNGILTTYGLSTSSKDKALPANPDSAAKSEELAINAVDNRLNMIFIYVFVAGGAILLLLSAMHIMQKPKGWSVFRLIRLGLLNIAGVALCLTALVATNKSMQEEMIGRPWSLPIIALVYLFALVGSHLPTPRRFRESHSSQMEMGEHNKPNDTARSSPYHD
;
A
#
# COMPACT_ATOMS: atom_id res chain seq x y z
N MET A 1 3.22 35.26 -19.58
CA MET A 1 2.79 35.18 -18.17
C MET A 1 3.48 36.31 -17.41
N SER A 2 2.83 36.93 -16.43
CA SER A 2 3.55 37.91 -15.58
C SER A 2 4.63 37.18 -14.77
N PRO A 3 5.74 37.85 -14.40
CA PRO A 3 6.84 37.24 -13.63
C PRO A 3 6.35 36.54 -12.35
N LEU A 4 5.36 37.12 -11.67
CA LEU A 4 4.72 36.55 -10.48
C LEU A 4 4.04 35.20 -10.78
N ARG A 5 3.33 35.08 -11.91
CA ARG A 5 2.65 33.83 -12.29
C ARG A 5 3.65 32.72 -12.58
N THR A 6 4.77 33.07 -13.23
CA THR A 6 5.86 32.13 -13.50
C THR A 6 6.54 31.67 -12.21
N ALA A 7 6.78 32.58 -11.26
CA ALA A 7 7.35 32.24 -9.96
C ALA A 7 6.44 31.28 -9.17
N ILE A 8 5.14 31.60 -9.04
CA ILE A 8 4.17 30.73 -8.35
C ILE A 8 4.03 29.39 -9.07
N TRP A 9 4.02 29.38 -10.41
CA TRP A 9 3.94 28.15 -11.18
C TRP A 9 5.14 27.25 -10.91
N THR A 10 6.34 27.82 -10.85
CA THR A 10 7.58 27.09 -10.54
C THR A 10 7.55 26.54 -9.11
N ILE A 11 7.06 27.32 -8.15
CA ILE A 11 6.91 26.90 -6.74
C ILE A 11 5.94 25.73 -6.59
N LEU A 12 4.84 25.68 -7.35
CA LEU A 12 3.87 24.58 -7.30
C LEU A 12 4.29 23.35 -8.11
N HIS A 13 5.07 23.55 -9.16
CA HIS A 13 5.51 22.48 -10.05
C HIS A 13 6.48 21.52 -9.36
N LEU A 14 7.37 22.02 -8.50
CA LEU A 14 8.31 21.17 -7.77
C LEU A 14 7.61 20.21 -6.77
N PRO A 15 6.72 20.66 -5.86
CA PRO A 15 5.90 19.79 -5.03
C PRO A 15 5.04 18.81 -5.84
N PHE A 16 4.57 19.21 -7.03
CA PHE A 16 3.82 18.31 -7.90
C PHE A 16 4.69 17.13 -8.33
N HIS A 17 5.93 17.38 -8.78
CA HIS A 17 6.86 16.30 -9.12
C HIS A 17 7.18 15.41 -7.91
N ILE A 18 7.39 16.00 -6.74
CA ILE A 18 7.63 15.24 -5.50
C ILE A 18 6.43 14.34 -5.18
N ALA A 19 5.21 14.85 -5.27
CA ALA A 19 4.01 14.06 -5.03
C ALA A 19 3.90 12.90 -6.03
N VAL A 20 4.16 13.13 -7.32
CA VAL A 20 4.21 12.07 -8.35
C VAL A 20 5.25 11.00 -8.01
N VAL A 21 6.47 11.40 -7.64
CA VAL A 21 7.54 10.45 -7.28
C VAL A 21 7.15 9.64 -6.06
N LEU A 22 6.65 10.27 -5.00
CA LEU A 22 6.21 9.59 -3.79
C LEU A 22 5.08 8.60 -4.06
N THR A 23 4.09 8.96 -4.88
CA THR A 23 3.00 8.05 -5.23
C THR A 23 3.50 6.85 -6.03
N VAL A 24 4.40 7.06 -7.01
CA VAL A 24 4.96 5.97 -7.82
C VAL A 24 5.85 5.05 -6.97
N GLU A 25 6.77 5.63 -6.20
CA GLU A 25 7.68 4.87 -5.34
C GLU A 25 6.90 4.08 -4.29
N GLY A 26 5.92 4.70 -3.63
CA GLY A 26 5.13 3.99 -2.64
C GLY A 26 4.18 2.97 -3.21
N SER A 27 3.67 3.17 -4.43
CA SER A 27 2.95 2.11 -5.14
C SER A 27 3.87 0.91 -5.40
N GLY A 28 5.12 1.14 -5.78
CA GLY A 28 6.12 0.07 -5.96
C GLY A 28 6.47 -0.66 -4.65
N GLN A 29 6.67 0.08 -3.57
CA GLN A 29 6.90 -0.49 -2.24
C GLN A 29 5.69 -1.30 -1.75
N TRP A 30 4.47 -0.83 -2.05
CA TRP A 30 3.24 -1.55 -1.72
C TRP A 30 3.08 -2.86 -2.49
N ILE A 31 3.37 -2.87 -3.80
CA ILE A 31 3.35 -4.09 -4.61
C ILE A 31 4.35 -5.12 -4.05
N THR A 32 5.55 -4.67 -3.71
CA THR A 32 6.60 -5.53 -3.13
C THR A 32 6.15 -6.12 -1.80
N THR A 33 5.58 -5.29 -0.93
CA THR A 33 4.98 -5.72 0.34
C THR A 33 3.90 -6.77 0.10
N ARG A 34 3.00 -6.54 -0.86
CA ARG A 34 1.90 -7.46 -1.13
C ARG A 34 2.40 -8.82 -1.56
N ARG A 35 3.37 -8.87 -2.48
CA ARG A 35 3.99 -10.14 -2.87
C ARG A 35 4.73 -10.81 -1.73
N THR A 36 5.34 -10.04 -0.84
CA THR A 36 5.97 -10.58 0.37
C THR A 36 4.95 -11.27 1.27
N PHE A 37 3.78 -10.66 1.50
CA PHE A 37 2.73 -11.30 2.31
C PHE A 37 2.14 -12.54 1.67
N GLU A 38 1.99 -12.56 0.35
CA GLU A 38 1.52 -13.75 -0.36
C GLU A 38 2.55 -14.89 -0.27
N ALA A 39 3.83 -14.58 -0.42
CA ALA A 39 4.94 -15.51 -0.20
C ALA A 39 4.94 -16.06 1.23
N ILE A 40 4.78 -15.20 2.24
CA ILE A 40 4.65 -15.61 3.64
C ILE A 40 3.44 -16.52 3.84
N THR A 41 2.27 -16.12 3.33
CA THR A 41 1.02 -16.88 3.49
C THR A 41 1.13 -18.26 2.84
N GLU A 42 1.71 -18.34 1.63
CA GLU A 42 1.94 -19.61 0.95
C GLU A 42 2.92 -20.50 1.72
N ALA A 43 4.02 -19.93 2.22
CA ALA A 43 5.05 -20.67 2.93
C ALA A 43 4.56 -21.19 4.29
N VAL A 44 3.90 -20.34 5.09
CA VAL A 44 3.29 -20.72 6.37
C VAL A 44 2.17 -21.74 6.15
N SER A 45 1.27 -21.50 5.19
CA SER A 45 0.20 -22.45 4.87
C SER A 45 0.74 -23.81 4.42
N SER A 46 1.87 -23.83 3.70
CA SER A 46 2.55 -25.08 3.32
C SER A 46 3.04 -25.84 4.54
N VAL A 47 3.62 -25.17 5.54
CA VAL A 47 4.05 -25.78 6.81
C VAL A 47 2.85 -26.33 7.58
N SER A 48 1.81 -25.53 7.80
CA SER A 48 0.63 -25.96 8.57
C SER A 48 -0.13 -27.10 7.86
N THR A 49 -0.25 -27.05 6.53
CA THR A 49 -0.87 -28.14 5.73
C THR A 49 -0.02 -29.40 5.79
N SER A 50 1.30 -29.27 5.74
CA SER A 50 2.21 -30.42 5.81
C SER A 50 2.16 -31.07 7.19
N LEU A 51 2.12 -30.28 8.27
CA LEU A 51 1.89 -30.77 9.63
C LEU A 51 0.59 -31.57 9.72
N ALA A 52 -0.55 -31.00 9.30
CA ALA A 52 -1.84 -31.69 9.32
C ALA A 52 -1.85 -32.98 8.48
N SER A 53 -1.21 -32.95 7.30
CA SER A 53 -1.08 -34.12 6.43
C SER A 53 -0.17 -35.21 7.00
N SER A 54 0.81 -34.83 7.83
CA SER A 54 1.77 -35.77 8.41
C SER A 54 1.18 -36.48 9.62
N VAL A 55 0.48 -35.73 10.48
CA VAL A 55 -0.27 -36.28 11.61
C VAL A 55 -1.33 -37.27 11.13
N SER A 56 -2.01 -36.98 10.01
CA SER A 56 -3.03 -37.89 9.45
C SER A 56 -2.47 -39.14 8.76
N LYS A 57 -1.20 -39.13 8.32
CA LYS A 57 -0.53 -40.31 7.72
C LYS A 57 0.04 -41.29 8.75
N GLY A 58 0.28 -40.82 9.97
CA GLY A 58 0.69 -41.64 11.09
C GLY A 58 1.10 -40.76 12.26
N PHE A 59 0.68 -41.15 13.46
CA PHE A 59 0.90 -40.41 14.69
C PHE A 59 2.31 -40.61 15.25
N ASN A 60 3.33 -40.33 14.44
CA ASN A 60 4.73 -40.43 14.86
C ASN A 60 5.48 -39.13 14.57
N SER A 61 6.51 -38.88 15.37
CA SER A 61 7.30 -37.65 15.31
C SER A 61 8.15 -37.57 14.04
N GLN A 62 8.50 -38.73 13.47
CA GLN A 62 9.30 -38.82 12.26
C GLN A 62 8.53 -38.36 11.01
N ASN A 63 7.27 -38.74 10.86
CA ASN A 63 6.40 -38.31 9.76
C ASN A 63 6.19 -36.80 9.81
N VAL A 64 5.97 -36.26 11.02
CA VAL A 64 5.81 -34.81 11.23
C VAL A 64 7.09 -34.07 10.87
N TYR A 65 8.24 -34.57 11.31
CA TYR A 65 9.54 -34.03 10.93
C TYR A 65 9.73 -34.01 9.41
N GLU A 66 9.54 -35.15 8.74
CA GLU A 66 9.73 -35.28 7.28
C GLU A 66 8.77 -34.38 6.49
N GLY A 67 7.53 -34.26 6.93
CA GLY A 67 6.54 -33.39 6.30
C GLY A 67 6.90 -31.91 6.39
N ILE A 68 7.34 -31.45 7.57
CA ILE A 68 7.74 -30.04 7.75
C ILE A 68 9.04 -29.75 7.00
N VAL A 69 10.03 -30.66 7.03
CA VAL A 69 11.26 -30.52 6.23
C VAL A 69 10.95 -30.41 4.74
N GLY A 70 10.06 -31.26 4.22
CA GLY A 70 9.63 -31.18 2.82
C GLY A 70 8.96 -29.84 2.47
N ALA A 71 8.17 -29.27 3.37
CA ALA A 71 7.58 -27.96 3.20
C ALA A 71 8.63 -26.83 3.20
N LEU A 72 9.61 -26.91 4.11
CA LEU A 72 10.67 -25.92 4.24
C LEU A 72 11.67 -25.98 3.09
N GLN A 73 11.90 -27.14 2.47
CA GLN A 73 12.77 -27.30 1.31
C GLN A 73 12.42 -26.31 0.20
N LYS A 74 11.12 -26.19 -0.14
CA LYS A 74 10.64 -25.25 -1.16
C LYS A 74 10.98 -23.80 -0.78
N SER A 75 10.84 -23.46 0.50
CA SER A 75 11.18 -22.13 0.99
C SER A 75 12.69 -21.88 0.96
N TYR A 76 13.52 -22.85 1.37
CA TYR A 76 14.98 -22.77 1.30
C TYR A 76 15.52 -22.56 -0.11
N ASP A 77 14.91 -23.20 -1.11
CA ASP A 77 15.31 -23.05 -2.50
C ASP A 77 14.90 -21.69 -3.10
N THR A 78 13.81 -21.10 -2.59
CA THR A 78 13.20 -19.89 -3.15
C THR A 78 13.68 -18.60 -2.48
N TYR A 79 13.94 -18.65 -1.17
CA TYR A 79 14.21 -17.47 -0.35
C TYR A 79 15.61 -17.51 0.28
N THR A 80 16.15 -16.32 0.56
CA THR A 80 17.46 -16.17 1.22
C THR A 80 17.29 -16.13 2.74
N PHE A 81 17.94 -17.05 3.43
CA PHE A 81 17.96 -17.12 4.88
C PHE A 81 19.34 -16.80 5.44
N ASN A 82 19.38 -16.16 6.61
CA ASN A 82 20.61 -16.03 7.39
C ASN A 82 20.94 -17.40 8.01
N VAL A 83 22.23 -17.75 8.06
CA VAL A 83 22.75 -18.94 8.76
C VAL A 83 22.17 -19.09 10.16
N LYS A 84 22.00 -18.00 10.92
CA LYS A 84 21.38 -18.05 12.25
C LYS A 84 19.91 -18.48 12.19
N THR A 85 19.15 -17.96 11.23
CA THR A 85 17.73 -18.28 11.04
C THR A 85 17.55 -19.74 10.63
N VAL A 86 18.40 -20.24 9.73
CA VAL A 86 18.43 -21.66 9.36
C VAL A 86 18.75 -22.54 10.58
N SER A 87 19.78 -22.18 11.36
CA SER A 87 20.15 -22.92 12.57
C SER A 87 19.06 -22.94 13.63
N THR A 88 18.30 -21.84 13.79
CA THR A 88 17.15 -21.78 14.69
C THR A 88 16.02 -22.71 14.22
N MET A 89 15.69 -22.68 12.92
CA MET A 89 14.69 -23.59 12.36
C MET A 89 15.11 -25.05 12.47
N ASP A 90 16.37 -25.38 12.15
CA ASP A 90 16.89 -26.75 12.28
C ASP A 90 16.86 -27.25 13.73
N SER A 91 17.17 -26.38 14.70
CA SER A 91 17.08 -26.72 16.13
C SER A 91 15.63 -26.96 16.58
N ALA A 92 14.69 -26.17 16.07
CA ALA A 92 13.27 -26.36 16.33
C ALA A 92 12.75 -27.66 15.71
N LEU A 93 13.17 -27.96 14.46
CA LEU A 93 12.84 -29.22 13.78
C LEU A 93 13.41 -30.44 14.52
N GLU A 94 14.64 -30.37 15.02
CA GLU A 94 15.21 -31.47 15.78
C GLU A 94 14.46 -31.67 17.12
N SER A 95 14.01 -30.57 17.73
CA SER A 95 13.19 -30.63 18.95
C SER A 95 11.84 -31.33 18.71
N ILE A 96 11.27 -31.25 17.50
CA ILE A 96 10.05 -31.99 17.14
C ILE A 96 10.25 -33.51 17.27
N ARG A 97 11.44 -34.03 16.97
CA ARG A 97 11.74 -35.47 17.11
C ARG A 97 11.78 -35.95 18.55
N THR A 98 11.99 -35.03 19.50
CA THR A 98 12.04 -35.36 20.94
C THR A 98 10.66 -35.50 21.56
N ILE A 99 9.60 -35.10 20.84
CA ILE A 99 8.22 -35.21 21.29
C ILE A 99 7.82 -36.70 21.30
N PRO A 100 7.17 -37.20 22.36
CA PRO A 100 6.69 -38.58 22.39
C PRO A 100 5.63 -38.84 21.33
N ASP A 101 5.65 -40.01 20.68
CA ASP A 101 4.68 -40.36 19.64
C ASP A 101 3.22 -40.34 20.14
N SER A 102 3.00 -40.66 21.42
CA SER A 102 1.70 -40.59 22.09
C SER A 102 1.09 -39.18 22.13
N TYR A 103 1.90 -38.13 21.97
CA TYR A 103 1.41 -36.77 21.83
C TYR A 103 0.62 -36.59 20.52
N TRP A 104 1.17 -37.09 19.41
CA TRP A 104 0.55 -36.93 18.09
C TRP A 104 -0.78 -37.67 17.99
N GLU A 105 -0.90 -38.82 18.65
CA GLU A 105 -2.15 -39.60 18.73
C GLU A 105 -3.27 -38.84 19.45
N THR A 106 -2.91 -38.00 20.42
CA THR A 106 -3.84 -37.24 21.24
C THR A 106 -3.92 -35.78 20.79
N LEU A 107 -3.34 -35.42 19.65
CA LEU A 107 -3.38 -34.05 19.15
C LEU A 107 -4.81 -33.65 18.81
N ASP A 108 -5.32 -32.65 19.51
CA ASP A 108 -6.60 -32.01 19.23
C ASP A 108 -6.36 -30.51 19.04
N GLY A 109 -6.55 -30.03 17.80
CA GLY A 109 -6.35 -28.62 17.46
C GLY A 109 -7.27 -27.68 18.24
N ASN A 110 -8.47 -28.12 18.61
CA ASN A 110 -9.38 -27.30 19.43
C ASN A 110 -8.90 -27.21 20.87
N ARG A 111 -8.38 -28.31 21.43
CA ARG A 111 -7.77 -28.30 22.76
C ARG A 111 -6.55 -27.38 22.80
N ALA A 112 -5.64 -27.51 21.82
CA ALA A 112 -4.41 -26.73 21.75
C ALA A 112 -4.68 -25.21 21.74
N LEU A 113 -5.82 -24.76 21.20
CA LEU A 113 -6.20 -23.35 21.13
C LEU A 113 -6.99 -22.84 22.35
N THR A 114 -7.79 -23.71 23.00
CA THR A 114 -8.73 -23.28 24.05
C THR A 114 -8.27 -23.61 25.46
N ASN A 115 -7.52 -24.69 25.65
CA ASN A 115 -6.97 -25.12 26.94
C ASN A 115 -5.70 -25.96 26.69
N PRO A 116 -4.59 -25.32 26.31
CA PRO A 116 -3.36 -26.02 25.95
C PRO A 116 -2.78 -26.77 27.15
N ASN A 117 -2.39 -28.02 26.94
CA ASN A 117 -1.56 -28.73 27.90
C ASN A 117 -0.08 -28.28 27.75
N ALA A 118 0.79 -28.75 28.66
CA ALA A 118 2.21 -28.37 28.62
C ALA A 118 2.89 -28.76 27.29
N ASN A 119 2.53 -29.92 26.72
CA ASN A 119 3.08 -30.39 25.45
C ASN A 119 2.55 -29.58 24.25
N ASP A 120 1.27 -29.19 24.26
CA ASP A 120 0.65 -28.31 23.25
C ASP A 120 1.37 -26.96 23.23
N THR A 121 1.71 -26.43 24.40
CA THR A 121 2.47 -25.17 24.50
C THR A 121 3.86 -25.31 23.89
N ILE A 122 4.56 -26.43 24.12
CA ILE A 122 5.89 -26.71 23.53
C ILE A 122 5.78 -26.82 22.00
N VAL A 123 4.80 -27.57 21.49
CA VAL A 123 4.63 -27.74 20.04
C VAL A 123 4.25 -26.44 19.36
N LEU A 124 3.36 -25.65 19.96
CA LEU A 124 2.99 -24.33 19.47
C LEU A 124 4.20 -23.38 19.43
N ASP A 125 5.04 -23.37 20.46
CA ASP A 125 6.25 -22.54 20.50
C ASP A 125 7.26 -22.94 19.41
N LEU A 126 7.45 -24.24 19.19
CA LEU A 126 8.31 -24.75 18.12
C LEU A 126 7.79 -24.38 16.73
N ILE A 127 6.50 -24.56 16.48
CA ILE A 127 5.86 -24.20 15.20
C ILE A 127 5.93 -22.69 14.99
N ASN A 128 5.62 -21.88 16.01
CA ASN A 128 5.71 -20.42 15.94
C ASN A 128 7.15 -19.95 15.68
N THR A 129 8.14 -20.61 16.26
CA THR A 129 9.56 -20.33 16.00
C THR A 129 9.92 -20.62 14.54
N ILE A 130 9.47 -21.75 13.98
CA ILE A 130 9.69 -22.08 12.56
C ILE A 130 9.00 -21.06 11.66
N GLU A 131 7.73 -20.74 11.91
CA GLU A 131 6.95 -19.79 11.13
C GLU A 131 7.52 -18.37 11.23
N GLY A 132 7.92 -17.92 12.43
CA GLY A 132 8.54 -16.61 12.66
C GLY A 132 9.89 -16.46 11.94
N SER A 133 10.75 -17.48 12.04
CA SER A 133 12.01 -17.53 11.31
C SER A 133 11.80 -17.56 9.79
N LEU A 134 10.80 -18.31 9.32
CA LEU A 134 10.42 -18.38 7.91
C LEU A 134 9.94 -17.01 7.39
N MET A 135 9.05 -16.35 8.12
CA MET A 135 8.58 -14.99 7.84
C MET A 135 9.75 -14.00 7.76
N ASN A 136 10.67 -14.06 8.73
CA ASN A 136 11.83 -13.18 8.77
C ASN A 136 12.78 -13.40 7.57
N GLY A 137 13.01 -14.64 7.15
CA GLY A 137 13.81 -14.96 5.96
C GLY A 137 13.17 -14.42 4.67
N ILE A 138 11.85 -14.59 4.53
CA ILE A 138 11.10 -14.07 3.38
C ILE A 138 11.17 -12.52 3.38
N LEU A 139 10.92 -11.87 4.52
CA LEU A 139 11.04 -10.41 4.65
C LEU A 139 12.44 -9.91 4.30
N THR A 140 13.48 -10.65 4.66
CA THR A 140 14.88 -10.34 4.32
C THR A 140 15.10 -10.43 2.81
N THR A 141 14.57 -11.46 2.16
CA THR A 141 14.68 -11.67 0.70
C THR A 141 14.08 -10.50 -0.08
N TYR A 142 12.96 -9.96 0.38
CA TYR A 142 12.30 -8.81 -0.25
C TYR A 142 12.82 -7.44 0.22
N GLY A 143 13.88 -7.40 1.03
CA GLY A 143 14.45 -6.13 1.54
C GLY A 143 13.53 -5.36 2.49
N LEU A 144 12.55 -6.06 3.09
CA LEU A 144 11.62 -5.50 4.06
C LEU A 144 12.08 -5.72 5.50
N SER A 145 13.09 -6.57 5.74
CA SER A 145 13.71 -6.72 7.05
C SER A 145 14.18 -5.36 7.56
N THR A 146 13.61 -4.90 8.67
CA THR A 146 14.24 -3.81 9.41
C THR A 146 15.48 -4.42 10.02
N SER A 147 16.64 -4.12 9.44
CA SER A 147 17.89 -4.38 10.13
C SER A 147 17.82 -3.55 11.42
N SER A 148 17.45 -4.18 12.52
CA SER A 148 17.80 -3.74 13.86
C SER A 148 19.32 -3.87 14.00
N LYS A 149 20.07 -3.16 13.14
CA LYS A 149 21.51 -2.95 13.28
C LYS A 149 21.84 -2.34 14.66
N ASP A 150 20.84 -1.76 15.34
CA ASP A 150 20.98 -1.16 16.68
C ASP A 150 20.40 -1.98 17.84
N LYS A 151 19.89 -3.20 17.61
CA LYS A 151 19.59 -4.12 18.71
C LYS A 151 20.14 -5.50 18.36
N ALA A 152 21.41 -5.67 18.70
CA ALA A 152 22.10 -6.95 18.75
C ALA A 152 21.13 -8.04 19.23
N LEU A 153 20.93 -9.04 18.37
CA LEU A 153 20.24 -10.29 18.70
C LEU A 153 20.79 -10.78 20.05
N PRO A 154 19.98 -10.89 21.12
CA PRO A 154 20.49 -11.45 22.35
C PRO A 154 20.77 -12.94 22.13
N ALA A 155 21.75 -13.47 22.86
CA ALA A 155 22.30 -14.82 22.67
C ALA A 155 21.40 -15.95 23.24
N ASN A 156 20.19 -15.63 23.71
CA ASN A 156 19.31 -16.59 24.40
C ASN A 156 18.12 -17.04 23.52
N PRO A 157 17.66 -18.30 23.61
CA PRO A 157 16.48 -18.80 22.90
C PRO A 157 15.22 -17.96 23.16
N ASP A 158 14.98 -17.57 24.42
CA ASP A 158 13.87 -16.69 24.85
C ASP A 158 13.89 -15.29 24.23
N SER A 159 15.02 -14.91 23.62
CA SER A 159 15.21 -13.62 22.97
C SER A 159 15.14 -13.67 21.45
N ALA A 160 15.19 -14.87 20.86
CA ALA A 160 15.02 -15.06 19.42
C ALA A 160 13.55 -14.80 19.02
N ALA A 161 12.59 -15.41 19.72
CA ALA A 161 11.16 -15.16 19.53
C ALA A 161 10.79 -13.68 19.72
N LYS A 162 11.34 -13.03 20.76
CA LYS A 162 11.17 -11.58 20.98
C LYS A 162 11.83 -10.74 19.89
N SER A 163 12.94 -11.18 19.30
CA SER A 163 13.59 -10.47 18.20
C SER A 163 12.82 -10.59 16.88
N GLU A 164 12.14 -11.71 16.66
CA GLU A 164 11.26 -11.93 15.52
C GLU A 164 9.96 -11.11 15.66
N GLU A 165 9.37 -11.06 16.85
CA GLU A 165 8.23 -10.19 17.16
C GLU A 165 8.56 -8.70 16.92
N LEU A 166 9.76 -8.27 17.33
CA LEU A 166 10.23 -6.90 17.07
C LEU A 166 10.44 -6.62 15.59
N ALA A 167 10.89 -7.60 14.80
CA ALA A 167 11.03 -7.46 13.35
C ALA A 167 9.66 -7.33 12.65
N ILE A 168 8.67 -8.12 13.08
CA ILE A 168 7.29 -8.05 12.57
C ILE A 168 6.66 -6.69 12.89
N ASN A 169 6.79 -6.21 14.13
CA ASN A 169 6.30 -4.90 14.54
C ASN A 169 6.93 -3.74 13.76
N ALA A 170 8.22 -3.85 13.44
CA ALA A 170 8.94 -2.83 12.69
C ALA A 170 8.52 -2.81 11.21
N VAL A 171 8.20 -3.98 10.63
CA VAL A 171 7.58 -4.09 9.31
C VAL A 171 6.20 -3.43 9.32
N ASP A 172 5.34 -3.75 10.29
CA ASP A 172 4.00 -3.16 10.41
C ASP A 172 4.05 -1.62 10.42
N ASN A 173 4.97 -1.05 11.21
CA ASN A 173 5.14 0.39 11.28
C ASN A 173 5.60 1.01 9.94
N ARG A 174 6.46 0.31 9.20
CA ARG A 174 6.88 0.72 7.85
C ARG A 174 5.70 0.68 6.87
N LEU A 175 4.85 -0.34 6.96
CA LEU A 175 3.66 -0.45 6.10
C LEU A 175 2.63 0.63 6.37
N ASN A 176 2.45 0.99 7.64
CA ASN A 176 1.62 2.12 8.01
C ASN A 176 2.13 3.41 7.35
N MET A 177 3.44 3.66 7.41
CA MET A 177 4.02 4.83 6.76
C MET A 177 3.76 4.83 5.25
N ILE A 178 3.99 3.69 4.58
CA ILE A 178 3.75 3.52 3.14
C ILE A 178 2.30 3.79 2.79
N PHE A 179 1.38 3.20 3.55
CA PHE A 179 -0.04 3.42 3.39
C PHE A 179 -0.38 4.92 3.44
N ILE A 180 0.02 5.62 4.51
CA ILE A 180 -0.32 7.03 4.70
C ILE A 180 0.23 7.89 3.56
N TYR A 181 1.53 7.79 3.25
CA TYR A 181 2.12 8.71 2.29
C TYR A 181 1.64 8.45 0.86
N VAL A 182 1.34 7.20 0.47
CA VAL A 182 0.83 6.89 -0.87
C VAL A 182 -0.54 7.53 -1.10
N PHE A 183 -1.45 7.44 -0.14
CA PHE A 183 -2.79 8.04 -0.26
C PHE A 183 -2.75 9.57 -0.19
N VAL A 184 -1.93 10.13 0.71
CA VAL A 184 -1.77 11.60 0.83
C VAL A 184 -1.09 12.18 -0.41
N ALA A 185 0.02 11.61 -0.87
CA ALA A 185 0.69 12.05 -2.09
C ALA A 185 -0.23 11.87 -3.31
N GLY A 186 -0.96 10.75 -3.35
CA GLY A 186 -1.89 10.45 -4.43
C GLY A 186 -3.01 11.49 -4.57
N GLY A 187 -3.60 11.92 -3.45
CA GLY A 187 -4.57 13.01 -3.43
C GLY A 187 -3.94 14.38 -3.71
N ALA A 188 -2.74 14.64 -3.18
CA ALA A 188 -2.01 15.89 -3.41
C ALA A 188 -1.71 16.14 -4.89
N ILE A 189 -1.42 15.10 -5.68
CA ILE A 189 -1.25 15.22 -7.14
C ILE A 189 -2.47 15.86 -7.79
N LEU A 190 -3.69 15.41 -7.46
CA LEU A 190 -4.93 15.94 -8.03
C LEU A 190 -5.18 17.40 -7.61
N LEU A 191 -4.89 17.73 -6.35
CA LEU A 191 -5.04 19.09 -5.81
C LEU A 191 -4.02 20.06 -6.42
N LEU A 192 -2.76 19.65 -6.57
CA LEU A 192 -1.71 20.46 -7.19
C LEU A 192 -1.96 20.62 -8.70
N LEU A 193 -2.40 19.56 -9.38
CA LEU A 193 -2.79 19.61 -10.79
C LEU A 193 -3.96 20.58 -11.00
N SER A 194 -4.96 20.52 -10.13
CA SER A 194 -6.09 21.46 -10.08
C SER A 194 -5.58 22.90 -9.91
N ALA A 195 -4.73 23.18 -8.92
CA ALA A 195 -4.17 24.51 -8.67
C ALA A 195 -3.37 25.05 -9.87
N MET A 196 -2.52 24.22 -10.48
CA MET A 196 -1.76 24.58 -11.67
C MET A 196 -2.69 24.90 -12.87
N HIS A 197 -3.79 24.15 -13.03
CA HIS A 197 -4.76 24.40 -14.08
C HIS A 197 -5.45 25.77 -13.94
N ILE A 198 -5.81 26.15 -12.71
CA ILE A 198 -6.38 27.47 -12.40
C ILE A 198 -5.44 28.59 -12.85
N MET A 199 -4.15 28.44 -12.58
CA MET A 199 -3.15 29.47 -12.87
C MET A 199 -2.81 29.64 -14.35
N GLN A 200 -2.92 28.58 -15.14
CA GLN A 200 -2.59 28.61 -16.56
C GLN A 200 -3.67 29.31 -17.42
N LYS A 201 -4.88 29.53 -16.89
CA LYS A 201 -6.01 30.08 -17.66
C LYS A 201 -6.24 31.57 -17.34
N PRO A 202 -6.00 32.49 -18.31
CA PRO A 202 -6.08 33.92 -18.04
C PRO A 202 -7.47 34.56 -18.12
N LYS A 203 -8.52 33.96 -18.74
CA LYS A 203 -9.92 34.48 -18.79
C LYS A 203 -10.90 33.48 -19.44
N GLY A 204 -12.18 33.54 -19.09
CA GLY A 204 -13.28 32.78 -19.72
C GLY A 204 -13.59 31.42 -19.07
N TRP A 205 -14.19 31.43 -17.87
CA TRP A 205 -14.60 30.21 -17.17
C TRP A 205 -15.98 29.78 -17.63
N SER A 206 -16.04 28.65 -18.34
CA SER A 206 -17.32 27.96 -18.59
C SER A 206 -17.71 27.17 -17.34
N VAL A 207 -18.99 27.22 -16.96
CA VAL A 207 -19.56 26.48 -15.82
C VAL A 207 -19.15 25.01 -15.85
N PHE A 208 -19.13 24.39 -17.03
CA PHE A 208 -18.72 22.99 -17.20
C PHE A 208 -17.27 22.72 -16.78
N ARG A 209 -16.35 23.68 -17.02
CA ARG A 209 -14.97 23.56 -16.56
C ARG A 209 -14.86 23.67 -15.04
N LEU A 210 -15.69 24.51 -14.43
CA LEU A 210 -15.72 24.70 -12.98
C LEU A 210 -16.25 23.42 -12.29
N ILE A 211 -17.24 22.75 -12.88
CA ILE A 211 -17.72 21.43 -12.45
C ILE A 211 -16.60 20.39 -12.55
N ARG A 212 -15.91 20.28 -13.70
CA ARG A 212 -14.79 19.34 -13.89
C ARG A 212 -13.67 19.57 -12.85
N LEU A 213 -13.33 20.83 -12.61
CA LEU A 213 -12.34 21.20 -11.60
C LEU A 213 -12.81 20.81 -10.19
N GLY A 214 -14.08 21.07 -9.87
CA GLY A 214 -14.69 20.65 -8.60
C GLY A 214 -14.60 19.15 -8.37
N LEU A 215 -14.97 18.33 -9.38
CA LEU A 215 -14.87 16.88 -9.31
C LEU A 215 -13.43 16.40 -9.05
N LEU A 216 -12.44 17.02 -9.70
CA LEU A 216 -11.03 16.70 -9.48
C LEU A 216 -10.57 17.01 -8.04
N ASN A 217 -10.99 18.15 -7.49
CA ASN A 217 -10.67 18.50 -6.10
C ASN A 217 -11.36 17.57 -5.11
N ILE A 218 -12.64 17.22 -5.34
CA ILE A 218 -13.37 16.26 -4.49
C ILE A 218 -12.67 14.90 -4.50
N ALA A 219 -12.25 14.41 -5.67
CA ALA A 219 -11.50 13.17 -5.80
C ALA A 219 -10.14 13.23 -5.06
N GLY A 220 -9.41 14.34 -5.18
CA GLY A 220 -8.14 14.56 -4.46
C GLY A 220 -8.31 14.57 -2.95
N VAL A 221 -9.32 15.30 -2.46
CA VAL A 221 -9.67 15.34 -1.03
C VAL A 221 -10.08 13.95 -0.54
N ALA A 222 -10.93 13.24 -1.27
CA ALA A 222 -11.36 11.88 -0.90
C ALA A 222 -10.17 10.90 -0.75
N LEU A 223 -9.18 10.97 -1.65
CA LEU A 223 -7.95 10.17 -1.53
C LEU A 223 -7.15 10.54 -0.28
N CYS A 224 -6.98 11.84 0.00
CA CYS A 224 -6.30 12.27 1.23
C CYS A 224 -7.03 11.81 2.50
N LEU A 225 -8.37 11.86 2.52
CA LEU A 225 -9.16 11.37 3.66
C LEU A 225 -9.03 9.86 3.87
N THR A 226 -8.72 9.08 2.83
CA THR A 226 -8.52 7.63 2.97
C THR A 226 -7.33 7.32 3.89
N ALA A 227 -6.35 8.22 4.00
CA ALA A 227 -5.25 8.08 4.95
C ALA A 227 -5.70 8.11 6.42
N LEU A 228 -6.89 8.66 6.73
CA LEU A 228 -7.43 8.64 8.09
C LEU A 228 -7.74 7.23 8.58
N VAL A 229 -7.88 6.24 7.69
CA VAL A 229 -8.04 4.84 8.09
C VAL A 229 -6.85 4.37 8.94
N ALA A 230 -5.66 4.94 8.75
CA ALA A 230 -4.48 4.65 9.57
C ALA A 230 -4.61 5.07 11.05
N THR A 231 -5.62 5.87 11.41
CA THR A 231 -5.87 6.22 12.81
C THR A 231 -6.55 5.09 13.59
N ASN A 232 -7.15 4.13 12.89
CA ASN A 232 -7.80 2.96 13.48
C ASN A 232 -7.05 1.69 13.04
N LYS A 233 -6.29 1.10 13.97
CA LYS A 233 -5.48 -0.10 13.70
C LYS A 233 -6.28 -1.26 13.10
N SER A 234 -7.47 -1.54 13.61
CA SER A 234 -8.28 -2.66 13.12
C SER A 234 -8.73 -2.47 11.67
N MET A 235 -9.18 -1.26 11.32
CA MET A 235 -9.57 -0.96 9.94
C MET A 235 -8.35 -0.90 9.01
N GLN A 236 -7.22 -0.41 9.52
CA GLN A 236 -5.97 -0.35 8.78
C GLN A 236 -5.45 -1.76 8.46
N GLU A 237 -5.41 -2.67 9.43
CA GLU A 237 -5.01 -4.07 9.25
C GLU A 237 -5.91 -4.76 8.22
N GLU A 238 -7.22 -4.57 8.31
CA GLU A 238 -8.17 -5.11 7.32
C GLU A 238 -7.90 -4.55 5.92
N MET A 239 -7.58 -3.26 5.81
CA MET A 239 -7.33 -2.63 4.51
C MET A 239 -5.96 -2.97 3.93
N ILE A 240 -4.91 -3.13 4.75
CA ILE A 240 -3.59 -3.65 4.36
C ILE A 240 -3.71 -5.12 3.91
N GLY A 241 -4.50 -5.91 4.63
CA GLY A 241 -4.71 -7.33 4.35
C GLY A 241 -5.44 -7.57 3.03
N ARG A 242 -6.23 -6.61 2.55
CA ARG A 242 -6.98 -6.70 1.30
C ARG A 242 -6.21 -6.12 0.11
N PRO A 243 -6.30 -6.70 -1.10
CA PRO A 243 -5.59 -6.23 -2.29
C PRO A 243 -6.17 -4.93 -2.91
N TRP A 244 -7.08 -4.25 -2.22
CA TRP A 244 -7.90 -3.17 -2.80
C TRP A 244 -7.30 -1.76 -2.67
N SER A 245 -6.27 -1.56 -1.85
CA SER A 245 -5.68 -0.23 -1.63
C SER A 245 -5.13 0.43 -2.91
N LEU A 246 -4.36 -0.30 -3.73
CA LEU A 246 -3.85 0.23 -5.01
C LEU A 246 -4.94 0.39 -6.09
N PRO A 247 -5.85 -0.58 -6.29
CA PRO A 247 -6.99 -0.40 -7.18
C PRO A 247 -7.83 0.84 -6.86
N ILE A 248 -8.02 1.20 -5.58
CA ILE A 248 -8.76 2.42 -5.20
C ILE A 248 -8.10 3.66 -5.81
N ILE A 249 -6.77 3.81 -5.67
CA ILE A 249 -6.03 4.94 -6.23
C ILE A 249 -6.17 4.98 -7.75
N ALA A 250 -5.98 3.83 -8.41
CA ALA A 250 -6.11 3.70 -9.86
C ALA A 250 -7.54 4.04 -10.34
N LEU A 251 -8.58 3.58 -9.63
CA LEU A 251 -9.97 3.87 -9.95
C LEU A 251 -10.31 5.35 -9.77
N VAL A 252 -9.80 5.99 -8.71
CA VAL A 252 -9.99 7.43 -8.52
C VAL A 252 -9.30 8.22 -9.63
N TYR A 253 -8.09 7.82 -10.04
CA TYR A 253 -7.41 8.45 -11.17
C TYR A 253 -8.10 8.20 -12.50
N LEU A 254 -8.62 6.99 -12.73
CA LEU A 254 -9.42 6.67 -13.91
C LEU A 254 -10.68 7.54 -13.93
N PHE A 255 -11.39 7.64 -12.81
CA PHE A 255 -12.57 8.49 -12.68
C PHE A 255 -12.22 9.96 -12.94
N ALA A 256 -11.15 10.46 -12.33
CA ALA A 256 -10.66 11.81 -12.55
C ALA A 256 -10.32 12.04 -14.03
N LEU A 257 -9.64 11.09 -14.68
CA LEU A 257 -9.27 11.16 -16.09
C LEU A 257 -10.50 11.18 -17.00
N VAL A 258 -11.42 10.24 -16.82
CA VAL A 258 -12.68 10.16 -17.59
C VAL A 258 -13.52 11.40 -17.39
N GLY A 259 -13.73 11.81 -16.13
CA GLY A 259 -14.43 13.05 -15.78
C GLY A 259 -13.79 14.28 -16.42
N SER A 260 -12.47 14.22 -16.62
CA SER A 260 -11.75 15.26 -17.31
C SER A 260 -11.95 15.20 -18.84
N HIS A 261 -11.97 14.04 -19.46
CA HIS A 261 -12.06 13.92 -20.92
C HIS A 261 -13.48 13.94 -21.50
N LEU A 262 -14.51 14.03 -20.67
CA LEU A 262 -15.90 14.17 -21.13
C LEU A 262 -16.09 15.41 -22.02
N PRO A 263 -16.67 15.26 -23.23
CA PRO A 263 -16.91 16.38 -24.13
C PRO A 263 -17.93 17.36 -23.54
N THR A 264 -17.67 18.66 -23.68
CA THR A 264 -18.62 19.71 -23.29
C THR A 264 -19.95 19.54 -24.04
N PRO A 265 -21.10 19.40 -23.35
CA PRO A 265 -22.39 19.27 -23.99
C PRO A 265 -22.69 20.50 -24.87
N ARG A 266 -23.22 20.28 -26.08
CA ARG A 266 -23.52 21.36 -27.06
C ARG A 266 -24.39 22.48 -26.47
N ARG A 267 -25.32 22.16 -25.56
CA ARG A 267 -26.20 23.13 -24.88
C ARG A 267 -25.46 24.24 -24.11
N PHE A 268 -24.25 23.98 -23.62
CA PHE A 268 -23.44 24.99 -22.92
C PHE A 268 -22.56 25.83 -23.85
N ARG A 269 -22.54 25.52 -25.15
CA ARG A 269 -21.75 26.26 -26.15
C ARG A 269 -22.50 27.49 -26.67
N GLU A 270 -23.84 27.45 -26.66
CA GLU A 270 -24.70 28.50 -27.23
C GLU A 270 -24.89 29.70 -26.29
N SER A 271 -24.91 29.50 -24.96
CA SER A 271 -25.14 30.62 -24.02
C SER A 271 -23.99 31.64 -23.96
N HIS A 272 -22.81 31.27 -24.46
CA HIS A 272 -21.63 32.14 -24.47
C HIS A 272 -21.55 32.98 -25.76
N SER A 273 -22.29 32.60 -26.81
CA SER A 273 -22.44 33.35 -28.05
C SER A 273 -23.44 34.50 -27.87
N SER A 274 -24.57 34.22 -27.22
CA SER A 274 -25.65 35.21 -27.04
C SER A 274 -25.29 36.38 -26.12
N GLN A 275 -24.32 36.22 -25.21
CA GLN A 275 -23.82 37.33 -24.38
C GLN A 275 -22.79 38.23 -25.09
N MET A 276 -22.10 37.76 -26.13
CA MET A 276 -21.22 38.62 -26.93
C MET A 276 -21.99 39.42 -27.99
N GLU A 277 -23.05 38.86 -28.56
CA GLU A 277 -23.90 39.55 -29.55
C GLU A 277 -24.73 40.70 -28.95
N MET A 278 -25.13 40.60 -27.67
CA MET A 278 -25.91 41.65 -27.00
C MET A 278 -25.09 42.88 -26.59
N GLY A 279 -23.75 42.81 -26.65
CA GLY A 279 -22.86 43.93 -26.28
C GLY A 279 -22.47 44.85 -27.45
N GLU A 280 -22.73 44.45 -28.70
CA GLU A 280 -22.27 45.18 -29.88
C GLU A 280 -23.33 46.16 -30.45
N HIS A 281 -24.60 46.03 -30.05
CA HIS A 281 -25.68 46.88 -30.57
C HIS A 281 -25.82 48.27 -29.91
N ASN A 282 -25.00 48.60 -28.90
CA ASN A 282 -25.09 49.89 -28.17
C ASN A 282 -23.87 50.81 -28.39
N LYS A 283 -23.11 50.66 -29.47
CA LYS A 283 -22.17 51.72 -29.88
C LYS A 283 -22.94 52.81 -30.63
N PRO A 284 -23.02 54.05 -30.11
CA PRO A 284 -23.53 55.16 -30.89
C PRO A 284 -22.66 55.34 -32.14
N ASN A 285 -23.30 55.46 -33.29
CA ASN A 285 -22.67 55.74 -34.58
C ASN A 285 -22.05 57.15 -34.53
N ASP A 286 -20.79 57.25 -34.12
CA ASP A 286 -19.97 58.45 -34.32
C ASP A 286 -19.50 58.53 -35.78
N THR A 287 -20.46 58.67 -36.71
CA THR A 287 -20.21 59.08 -38.09
C THR A 287 -20.62 60.54 -38.27
N ALA A 288 -19.89 61.44 -37.62
CA ALA A 288 -19.98 62.87 -37.87
C ALA A 288 -18.65 63.57 -37.55
N ARG A 289 -17.69 63.46 -38.46
CA ARG A 289 -16.64 64.47 -38.59
C ARG A 289 -16.22 64.61 -40.05
N SER A 290 -17.01 65.39 -40.77
CA SER A 290 -16.57 66.10 -41.96
C SER A 290 -15.44 67.06 -41.56
N SER A 291 -14.31 66.98 -42.24
CA SER A 291 -13.26 68.01 -42.21
C SER A 291 -13.22 68.70 -43.57
N PRO A 292 -13.54 70.00 -43.64
CA PRO A 292 -13.19 70.84 -44.78
C PRO A 292 -11.95 71.70 -44.46
N TYR A 293 -11.21 72.05 -45.52
CA TYR A 293 -10.01 72.92 -45.58
C TYR A 293 -8.68 72.25 -45.15
N HIS A 294 -7.57 72.34 -45.88
CA HIS A 294 -7.02 73.46 -46.64
C HIS A 294 -6.19 73.02 -47.87
N ASP A 295 -6.30 73.84 -48.93
CA ASP A 295 -5.26 74.39 -49.84
C ASP A 295 -4.01 73.56 -50.21
#